data_AF-A0A532D168-F1
#
_entry.id   AF-A0A532D168-F1
#
_cell.length_a   1.000
_cell.length_b   1.000
_cell.length_c   1.000
_cell.angle_alpha   90.00
_cell.angle_beta   90.00
_cell.angle_gamma   90.00
#
_symmetry.space_group_name_H-M   'P 1'
#
loop_
_entity.id
_entity.type
_entity.pdbx_description
1 polymer ?
#
loop_
_entity_poly.entity_id
_entity_poly.type
_entity_poly.pdbx_seq_one_letter_code
_entity_poly.pdbx_strand_id
1 'polypeptide(L)'
;MDHNKFREEIMPTGSLFPDQVGVPLRMASFKKRLLILGTGKLAVDLSHVIVSRNEWLVNIVGFLDGKAERVGERLVNPGIIGTYDQLTQLVGQHHVDTIVVCLDDRRVMLPVQSLLDCKAMGLNVVDGHHLFEQMSGRLSIDSLRPSALIFSTGFRRRLLSRISKRFL
;
A
#
# COMPACT_ATOMS: atom_id res chain seq x y z
N MET A 1 -51.18 67.48 13.21
CA MET A 1 -49.92 68.19 12.90
C MET A 1 -49.26 67.43 11.77
N ASP A 2 -49.47 67.92 10.55
CA ASP A 2 -48.83 67.44 9.32
C ASP A 2 -47.34 67.80 9.30
N HIS A 3 -46.48 66.91 8.82
CA HIS A 3 -45.34 67.26 7.97
C HIS A 3 -45.03 66.12 6.97
N ASN A 4 -45.74 66.22 5.85
CA ASN A 4 -45.40 65.81 4.49
C ASN A 4 -43.89 65.77 4.14
N LYS A 5 -43.45 64.77 3.35
CA LYS A 5 -42.84 64.88 1.98
C LYS A 5 -41.86 63.71 1.70
N PHE A 6 -42.17 62.69 0.88
CA PHE A 6 -42.18 62.58 -0.60
C PHE A 6 -40.81 62.35 -1.30
N ARG A 7 -40.80 61.31 -2.17
CA ARG A 7 -39.94 60.99 -3.37
C ARG A 7 -38.59 60.31 -3.12
N GLU A 8 -38.05 59.41 -3.96
CA GLU A 8 -38.38 58.73 -5.23
C GLU A 8 -37.37 57.54 -5.30
N GLU A 9 -37.79 56.33 -5.65
CA GLU A 9 -37.45 55.62 -6.91
C GLU A 9 -35.95 55.48 -7.22
N ILE A 10 -35.48 54.23 -7.38
CA ILE A 10 -34.57 53.73 -8.44
C ILE A 10 -34.26 52.24 -8.12
N MET A 11 -34.73 51.34 -8.98
CA MET A 11 -34.11 50.02 -9.15
C MET A 11 -32.88 50.17 -10.06
N PRO A 12 -31.81 49.42 -9.80
CA PRO A 12 -30.94 48.97 -10.87
C PRO A 12 -30.99 47.45 -11.00
N THR A 13 -31.31 47.02 -12.21
CA THR A 13 -30.97 45.75 -12.83
C THR A 13 -29.50 45.41 -12.54
N GLY A 14 -29.25 44.25 -11.94
CA GLY A 14 -27.91 43.75 -11.66
C GLY A 14 -27.92 42.23 -11.73
N SER A 15 -27.69 41.72 -12.95
CA SER A 15 -27.19 40.37 -13.18
C SER A 15 -25.97 40.08 -12.30
N LEU A 16 -25.87 38.87 -11.77
CA LEU A 16 -24.74 37.95 -11.99
C LEU A 16 -24.81 36.85 -10.93
N PHE A 17 -24.84 35.61 -11.40
CA PHE A 17 -24.29 34.49 -10.67
C PHE A 17 -22.93 34.89 -10.07
N PRO A 18 -22.74 34.91 -8.74
CA PRO A 18 -21.41 34.98 -8.19
C PRO A 18 -20.90 33.54 -8.06
N ASP A 19 -20.03 33.19 -9.01
CA ASP A 19 -18.85 32.36 -8.84
C ASP A 19 -19.05 31.04 -8.08
N GLN A 20 -19.30 29.99 -8.88
CA GLN A 20 -18.81 28.65 -8.62
C GLN A 20 -17.27 28.68 -8.53
N VAL A 21 -16.75 29.12 -7.38
CA VAL A 21 -15.34 28.93 -7.03
C VAL A 21 -15.18 27.44 -6.79
N GLY A 22 -14.77 26.73 -7.85
CA GLY A 22 -14.29 25.37 -7.74
C GLY A 22 -13.18 25.34 -6.70
N VAL A 23 -13.50 24.86 -5.50
CA VAL A 23 -12.48 24.37 -4.57
C VAL A 23 -11.67 23.35 -5.35
N PRO A 24 -10.35 23.57 -5.57
CA PRO A 24 -9.53 22.51 -6.12
C PRO A 24 -9.60 21.39 -5.09
N LEU A 25 -10.30 20.32 -5.43
CA LEU A 25 -10.18 19.05 -4.74
C LEU A 25 -8.71 18.67 -4.89
N ARG A 26 -7.86 19.10 -3.95
CA ARG A 26 -6.60 18.43 -3.67
C ARG A 26 -7.05 17.01 -3.41
N MET A 27 -6.92 16.15 -4.43
CA MET A 27 -7.11 14.73 -4.30
C MET A 27 -6.09 14.34 -3.24
N ALA A 28 -6.54 14.23 -1.99
CA ALA A 28 -5.76 13.66 -0.93
C ALA A 28 -5.42 12.27 -1.46
N SER A 29 -4.16 12.09 -1.84
CA SER A 29 -3.74 10.81 -2.36
C SER A 29 -3.79 9.85 -1.18
N PHE A 30 -4.90 9.13 -1.05
CA PHE A 30 -5.15 8.24 0.07
C PHE A 30 -4.13 7.12 -0.01
N LYS A 31 -3.18 7.11 0.93
CA LYS A 31 -2.18 6.05 0.98
C LYS A 31 -2.87 4.72 1.26
N LYS A 32 -2.63 3.72 0.41
CA LYS A 32 -3.12 2.36 0.60
C LYS A 32 -2.51 1.75 1.85
N ARG A 33 -3.35 1.22 2.72
CA ARG A 33 -3.00 0.73 4.05
C ARG A 33 -2.67 -0.76 3.97
N LEU A 34 -1.42 -1.08 4.24
CA LEU A 34 -0.84 -2.41 3.97
C LEU A 34 -0.46 -3.09 5.28
N LEU A 35 -1.00 -4.28 5.52
CA LEU A 35 -0.66 -5.15 6.64
C LEU A 35 0.22 -6.29 6.14
N ILE A 36 1.37 -6.51 6.77
CA ILE A 36 2.28 -7.59 6.38
C ILE A 36 2.09 -8.78 7.31
N LEU A 37 1.79 -9.93 6.75
CA LEU A 37 1.68 -11.20 7.45
C LEU A 37 3.03 -11.93 7.35
N GLY A 38 3.78 -11.91 8.45
CA GLY A 38 5.14 -12.44 8.54
C GLY A 38 6.18 -11.38 8.91
N THR A 39 7.25 -11.83 9.55
CA THR A 39 8.35 -10.99 10.07
C THR A 39 9.72 -11.50 9.61
N GLY A 40 9.73 -12.35 8.58
CA GLY A 40 10.93 -12.93 7.99
C GLY A 40 11.72 -11.92 7.16
N LYS A 41 12.77 -12.42 6.50
CA LYS A 41 13.65 -11.60 5.66
C LYS A 41 12.89 -10.89 4.54
N LEU A 42 11.95 -11.56 3.88
CA LEU A 42 11.14 -10.96 2.82
C LEU A 42 10.32 -9.77 3.33
N ALA A 43 9.71 -9.89 4.51
CA ALA A 43 8.92 -8.83 5.13
C ALA A 43 9.76 -7.57 5.38
N VAL A 44 10.97 -7.76 5.92
CA VAL A 44 11.93 -6.67 6.17
C VAL A 44 12.38 -6.02 4.87
N ASP A 45 12.83 -6.82 3.90
CA ASP A 45 13.32 -6.31 2.61
C ASP A 45 12.22 -5.54 1.85
N LEU A 46 11.00 -6.08 1.80
CA LEU A 46 9.85 -5.42 1.19
C LEU A 46 9.53 -4.10 1.90
N SER A 47 9.58 -4.08 3.24
CA SER A 47 9.34 -2.85 3.99
C SER A 47 10.34 -1.74 3.64
N HIS A 48 11.62 -2.07 3.48
CA HIS A 48 12.64 -1.12 3.04
C HIS A 48 12.38 -0.62 1.62
N VAL A 49 11.98 -1.48 0.70
CA VAL A 49 11.63 -1.09 -0.68
C VAL A 49 10.45 -0.11 -0.70
N ILE A 50 9.41 -0.37 0.11
CA ILE A 50 8.24 0.51 0.21
C ILE A 50 8.63 1.85 0.84
N VAL A 51 9.33 1.84 1.97
CA VAL A 51 9.68 3.06 2.72
C VAL A 51 10.68 3.93 1.96
N SER A 52 11.61 3.34 1.21
CA SER A 52 12.62 4.09 0.44
C SER A 52 12.04 4.86 -0.76
N ARG A 53 10.80 4.58 -1.16
CA ARG A 53 10.16 5.18 -2.33
C ARG A 53 8.81 5.78 -1.97
N ASN A 54 8.80 7.09 -1.68
CA ASN A 54 7.60 7.81 -1.26
C ASN A 54 6.51 7.92 -2.36
N GLU A 55 6.82 7.54 -3.61
CA GLU A 55 5.92 7.62 -4.76
C GLU A 55 4.81 6.55 -4.77
N TRP A 56 4.96 5.45 -4.01
CA TRP A 56 4.02 4.33 -4.07
C TRP A 56 2.68 4.58 -3.39
N LEU A 57 2.53 5.68 -2.64
CA LEU A 57 1.30 6.00 -1.92
C LEU A 57 0.83 4.80 -1.07
N VAL A 58 1.77 4.10 -0.45
CA VAL A 58 1.51 2.95 0.43
C VAL A 58 1.94 3.32 1.84
N ASN A 59 1.15 2.88 2.82
CA ASN A 59 1.45 2.99 4.24
C ASN A 59 1.40 1.60 4.88
N ILE A 60 2.53 1.10 5.32
CA ILE A 60 2.58 -0.13 6.13
C ILE A 60 1.96 0.22 7.49
N VAL A 61 0.93 -0.52 7.91
CA VAL A 61 0.26 -0.30 9.20
C VAL A 61 0.89 -1.11 10.34
N GLY A 62 1.54 -2.23 10.00
CA GLY A 62 2.16 -3.12 10.97
C GLY A 62 2.49 -4.48 10.37
N PHE A 63 3.05 -5.32 11.23
CA PHE A 63 3.39 -6.71 10.93
C PHE A 63 2.61 -7.65 11.84
N LEU A 64 2.31 -8.85 11.35
CA LEU A 64 1.83 -9.97 12.17
C LEU A 64 2.91 -11.03 12.29
N ASP A 65 3.01 -11.65 13.46
CA ASP A 65 3.89 -12.80 13.72
C ASP A 65 3.07 -14.01 14.20
N GLY A 66 3.58 -15.22 14.03
CA GLY A 66 2.95 -16.42 14.61
C GLY A 66 3.19 -16.55 16.11
N LYS A 67 4.18 -15.82 16.64
CA LYS A 67 4.62 -15.86 18.04
C LYS A 67 4.10 -14.66 18.81
N ALA A 68 3.19 -14.90 19.76
CA ALA A 68 2.57 -13.86 20.57
C ALA A 68 3.59 -13.07 21.41
N GLU A 69 4.68 -13.71 21.85
CA GLU A 69 5.76 -13.08 22.62
C GLU A 69 6.49 -11.98 21.86
N ARG A 70 6.37 -11.95 20.52
CA ARG A 70 7.00 -10.94 19.66
C ARG A 70 6.12 -9.71 19.41
N VAL A 71 4.87 -9.72 19.85
CA VAL A 71 3.98 -8.57 19.68
C VAL A 71 4.55 -7.36 20.43
N GLY A 72 4.62 -6.22 19.75
CA GLY A 72 5.26 -5.00 20.26
C GLY A 72 6.75 -4.87 19.92
N GLU A 73 7.41 -5.93 19.44
CA GLU A 73 8.78 -5.82 18.90
C GLU A 73 8.80 -4.90 17.67
N ARG A 74 9.84 -4.08 17.57
CA ARG A 74 10.08 -3.24 16.40
C ARG A 74 10.98 -3.97 15.41
N LEU A 75 10.38 -4.49 14.34
CA LEU A 75 11.10 -5.05 13.21
C LEU A 75 11.66 -3.91 12.32
N VAL A 76 10.75 -2.99 11.96
CA VAL A 76 11.00 -1.67 11.38
C VAL A 76 9.99 -0.69 12.01
N ASN A 77 9.84 0.52 11.49
CA ASN A 77 8.71 1.39 11.84
C ASN A 77 7.65 1.29 10.72
N PRO A 78 6.43 0.76 10.97
CA PRO A 78 5.86 0.29 12.25
C PRO A 78 6.31 -1.13 12.68
N GLY A 79 6.04 -1.50 13.94
CA GLY A 79 6.40 -2.80 14.53
C GLY A 79 5.36 -3.92 14.35
N ILE A 80 5.52 -4.99 15.11
CA ILE A 80 4.58 -6.12 15.15
C ILE A 80 3.37 -5.74 16.02
N ILE A 81 2.18 -5.78 15.43
CA ILE A 81 0.95 -5.27 16.05
C ILE A 81 -0.01 -6.37 16.50
N GLY A 82 0.30 -7.63 16.22
CA GLY A 82 -0.50 -8.77 16.66
C GLY A 82 -0.08 -10.06 15.99
N THR A 83 -0.94 -11.07 16.11
CA THR A 83 -0.70 -12.42 15.62
C THR A 83 -1.60 -12.80 14.43
N TYR A 84 -1.32 -13.94 13.79
CA TYR A 84 -2.08 -14.41 12.64
C TYR A 84 -3.56 -14.69 12.92
N ASP A 85 -3.90 -15.14 14.12
CA ASP A 85 -5.28 -15.35 14.58
C ASP A 85 -6.05 -14.03 14.73
N GLN A 86 -5.35 -12.92 14.93
CA GLN A 86 -5.93 -11.58 15.03
C GLN A 86 -6.10 -10.88 13.68
N LEU A 87 -5.76 -11.54 12.56
CA LEU A 87 -5.75 -10.93 11.22
C LEU A 87 -7.05 -10.19 10.89
N THR A 88 -8.20 -10.86 10.99
CA THR A 88 -9.50 -10.29 10.64
C THR A 88 -9.87 -9.10 11.54
N GLN A 89 -9.56 -9.19 12.83
CA GLN A 89 -9.79 -8.11 13.79
C GLN A 89 -8.94 -6.87 13.44
N LEU A 90 -7.64 -7.07 13.21
CA LEU A 90 -6.68 -5.99 12.95
C LEU A 90 -6.91 -5.34 11.59
N VAL A 91 -7.39 -6.10 10.61
CA VAL A 91 -7.83 -5.58 9.32
C VAL A 91 -8.91 -4.52 9.49
N GLY A 92 -9.94 -4.81 10.28
CA GLY A 92 -11.02 -3.85 10.57
C GLY A 92 -10.54 -2.66 11.39
N GLN A 93 -9.82 -2.91 12.49
CA GLN A 93 -9.33 -1.86 13.40
C GLN A 93 -8.42 -0.86 12.69
N HIS A 94 -7.53 -1.34 11.82
CA HIS A 94 -6.55 -0.51 11.12
C HIS A 94 -6.99 -0.10 9.71
N HIS A 95 -8.24 -0.37 9.30
CA HIS A 95 -8.76 -0.03 7.97
C HIS A 95 -7.80 -0.48 6.85
N VAL A 96 -7.41 -1.75 6.89
CA VAL A 96 -6.43 -2.32 5.94
C VAL A 96 -7.06 -2.41 4.55
N ASP A 97 -6.34 -1.99 3.51
CA ASP A 97 -6.71 -2.16 2.10
C ASP A 97 -6.13 -3.46 1.51
N THR A 98 -4.90 -3.79 1.95
CA THR A 98 -4.10 -4.88 1.38
C THR A 98 -3.37 -5.65 2.47
N ILE A 99 -3.50 -6.97 2.42
CA ILE A 99 -2.71 -7.93 3.19
C ILE A 99 -1.61 -8.47 2.28
N VAL A 100 -0.36 -8.41 2.73
CA VAL A 100 0.76 -9.00 2.01
C VAL A 100 1.30 -10.19 2.78
N VAL A 101 1.33 -11.34 2.14
CA VAL A 101 1.79 -12.59 2.75
C VAL A 101 3.30 -12.74 2.52
N CYS A 102 4.07 -12.61 3.59
CA CYS A 102 5.53 -12.73 3.60
C CYS A 102 5.98 -13.89 4.50
N LEU A 103 5.43 -15.08 4.26
CA LEU A 103 5.81 -16.32 4.96
C LEU A 103 6.82 -17.11 4.14
N ASP A 104 8.10 -16.95 4.44
CA ASP A 104 9.20 -17.65 3.75
C ASP A 104 9.37 -19.11 4.25
N ASP A 105 9.03 -19.37 5.52
CA ASP A 105 9.18 -20.69 6.13
C ASP A 105 7.90 -21.51 5.98
N ARG A 106 8.01 -22.62 5.25
CA ARG A 106 6.91 -23.58 5.03
C ARG A 106 6.42 -24.26 6.31
N ARG A 107 7.16 -24.15 7.42
CA ARG A 107 6.74 -24.62 8.74
C ARG A 107 5.75 -23.67 9.40
N VAL A 108 5.73 -22.40 8.98
CA VAL A 108 4.76 -21.43 9.46
C VAL A 108 3.42 -21.73 8.80
N MET A 109 2.45 -22.11 9.63
CA MET A 109 1.08 -22.35 9.19
C MET A 109 0.45 -21.05 8.67
N LEU A 110 0.17 -21.02 7.38
CA LEU A 110 -0.58 -19.94 6.74
C LEU A 110 -2.04 -19.95 7.25
N PRO A 111 -2.60 -18.85 7.75
CA PRO A 111 -4.00 -18.79 8.17
C PRO A 111 -4.94 -18.69 6.96
N VAL A 112 -5.05 -19.79 6.21
CA VAL A 112 -5.77 -19.85 4.93
C VAL A 112 -7.22 -19.38 5.08
N GLN A 113 -7.93 -19.84 6.12
CA GLN A 113 -9.33 -19.46 6.33
C GLN A 113 -9.49 -17.95 6.52
N SER A 114 -8.71 -17.34 7.42
CA SER A 114 -8.77 -15.89 7.66
C SER A 114 -8.43 -15.07 6.41
N LEU A 115 -7.50 -15.55 5.58
CA LEU A 115 -7.15 -14.89 4.30
C LEU A 115 -8.27 -15.01 3.27
N LEU A 116 -8.96 -16.16 3.21
CA LEU A 116 -10.15 -16.33 2.36
C LEU A 116 -11.30 -15.44 2.82
N ASP A 117 -11.52 -15.32 4.12
CA ASP A 117 -12.55 -14.43 4.68
C ASP A 117 -12.23 -12.97 4.32
N CYS A 118 -10.97 -12.55 4.44
CA CYS A 118 -10.53 -11.22 3.98
C CYS A 118 -10.75 -11.00 2.48
N LYS A 119 -10.47 -12.01 1.65
CA LYS A 119 -10.77 -11.94 0.21
C LYS A 119 -12.27 -11.81 -0.06
N ALA A 120 -13.11 -12.54 0.67
CA ALA A 120 -14.56 -12.48 0.54
C ALA A 120 -15.12 -11.11 0.96
N MET A 121 -14.48 -10.44 1.92
CA MET A 121 -14.77 -9.05 2.32
C MET A 121 -14.26 -8.00 1.32
N GLY A 122 -13.63 -8.41 0.22
CA GLY A 122 -13.13 -7.51 -0.83
C GLY A 122 -11.73 -6.95 -0.58
N LEU A 123 -10.98 -7.45 0.40
CA LEU A 123 -9.60 -7.03 0.61
C LEU A 123 -8.65 -7.64 -0.42
N ASN A 124 -7.60 -6.89 -0.74
CA ASN A 124 -6.50 -7.42 -1.53
C ASN A 124 -5.62 -8.30 -0.64
N VAL A 125 -5.37 -9.53 -1.08
CA VAL A 125 -4.34 -10.42 -0.53
C VAL A 125 -3.35 -10.64 -1.64
N VAL A 126 -2.07 -10.35 -1.36
CA VAL A 126 -0.99 -10.32 -2.34
C VAL A 126 0.19 -11.16 -1.83
N ASP A 127 0.82 -11.88 -2.73
CA ASP A 127 2.07 -12.60 -2.46
C ASP A 127 3.24 -11.62 -2.28
N GLY A 128 3.99 -11.76 -1.18
CA GLY A 128 5.08 -10.86 -0.85
C GLY A 128 6.26 -10.91 -1.81
N HIS A 129 6.57 -12.08 -2.39
CA HIS A 129 7.63 -12.18 -3.40
C HIS A 129 7.22 -11.45 -4.67
N HIS A 130 5.98 -11.65 -5.13
CA HIS A 130 5.46 -10.95 -6.29
C HIS A 130 5.48 -9.43 -6.09
N LEU A 131 5.04 -8.95 -4.93
CA LEU A 131 5.04 -7.51 -4.64
C LEU A 131 6.46 -6.94 -4.53
N PHE A 132 7.38 -7.68 -3.91
CA PHE A 132 8.79 -7.31 -3.85
C PHE A 132 9.40 -7.19 -5.24
N GLU A 133 9.12 -8.13 -6.14
CA GLU A 133 9.60 -8.10 -7.52
C GLU A 133 9.08 -6.89 -8.28
N GLN A 134 7.78 -6.62 -8.17
CA GLN A 134 7.14 -5.48 -8.81
C GLN A 134 7.71 -4.14 -8.31
N MET A 135 7.87 -3.97 -7.00
CA MET A 135 8.31 -2.70 -6.42
C MET A 135 9.82 -2.48 -6.52
N SER A 136 10.62 -3.53 -6.35
CA SER A 136 12.08 -3.42 -6.38
C SER A 136 12.67 -3.55 -7.78
N GLY A 137 11.98 -4.22 -8.72
CA GLY A 137 12.52 -4.61 -10.02
C GLY A 137 13.59 -5.71 -9.93
N ARG A 138 13.66 -6.41 -8.79
CA ARG A 138 14.62 -7.49 -8.49
C ARG A 138 13.85 -8.77 -8.19
N LEU A 139 14.32 -9.90 -8.72
CA LEU A 139 13.81 -11.22 -8.35
C LEU A 139 14.11 -11.50 -6.88
N SER A 140 13.13 -12.02 -6.15
CA SER A 140 13.34 -12.48 -4.78
C SER A 140 14.19 -13.75 -4.81
N ILE A 141 15.38 -13.74 -4.19
CA ILE A 141 16.29 -14.90 -4.26
C ILE A 141 15.68 -16.13 -3.58
N ASP A 142 14.90 -15.92 -2.52
CA ASP A 142 14.27 -16.99 -1.74
C ASP A 142 13.11 -17.69 -2.47
N SER A 143 12.53 -17.07 -3.53
CA SER A 143 11.48 -17.68 -4.36
C SER A 143 12.04 -18.50 -5.53
N LEU A 144 13.34 -18.39 -5.81
CA LEU A 144 13.95 -19.00 -6.99
C LEU A 144 14.30 -20.47 -6.72
N ARG A 145 13.52 -21.39 -7.30
CA ARG A 145 14.08 -22.72 -7.63
C ARG A 145 15.20 -22.49 -8.65
N PRO A 146 16.42 -23.02 -8.45
CA PRO A 146 17.52 -22.88 -9.42
C PRO A 146 17.12 -23.31 -10.84
N SER A 147 16.21 -24.27 -10.97
CA SER A 147 15.64 -24.69 -12.25
C SER A 147 14.82 -23.58 -12.94
N ALA A 148 14.06 -22.77 -12.20
CA ALA A 148 13.28 -21.67 -12.77
C ALA A 148 14.17 -20.56 -13.37
N LEU A 149 15.38 -20.37 -12.84
CA LEU A 149 16.36 -19.43 -13.41
C LEU A 149 16.84 -19.85 -14.81
N ILE A 150 17.13 -21.14 -14.99
CA ILE A 150 17.60 -21.70 -16.27
C ILE A 150 16.57 -21.49 -17.39
N PHE A 151 15.27 -21.50 -17.06
CA PHE A 151 14.17 -21.39 -18.02
C PHE A 151 13.55 -19.99 -18.09
N SER A 152 14.06 -18.99 -17.37
CA SER A 152 13.50 -17.63 -17.39
C SER A 152 13.96 -16.82 -18.62
N THR A 153 13.00 -16.36 -19.43
CA THR A 153 13.25 -15.61 -20.69
C THR A 153 13.82 -14.19 -20.46
N GLY A 154 13.69 -13.65 -19.25
CA GLY A 154 14.15 -12.30 -18.88
C GLY A 154 15.66 -12.16 -18.65
N PHE A 155 16.40 -13.26 -18.45
CA PHE A 155 17.85 -13.22 -18.17
C PHE A 155 18.67 -12.72 -19.37
N ARG A 156 18.24 -13.02 -20.61
CA ARG A 156 18.95 -12.64 -21.84
C ARG A 156 19.02 -11.11 -22.07
N ARG A 157 17.99 -10.34 -21.72
CA ARG A 157 17.98 -8.88 -21.99
C ARG A 157 19.00 -8.11 -21.13
N ARG A 158 19.22 -8.52 -19.87
CA ARG A 158 20.19 -7.83 -18.99
C ARG A 158 21.64 -8.10 -19.39
N LEU A 159 21.96 -9.29 -19.90
CA LEU A 159 23.30 -9.63 -20.37
C LEU A 159 23.66 -8.82 -21.64
N LEU A 160 22.71 -8.71 -22.59
CA LEU A 160 22.91 -7.94 -23.82
C LEU A 160 23.10 -6.43 -23.56
N SER A 161 22.38 -5.83 -22.60
CA SER A 161 22.53 -4.38 -22.30
C SER A 161 23.85 -4.01 -21.59
N ARG A 162 24.56 -4.98 -21.00
CA ARG A 162 25.87 -4.75 -20.38
C ARG A 162 27.03 -4.90 -21.36
N ILE A 163 26.85 -5.67 -22.43
CA ILE A 163 27.90 -5.86 -23.46
C ILE A 163 27.96 -4.62 -24.38
N SER A 164 26.83 -3.98 -24.68
CA SER A 164 26.79 -2.81 -25.56
C SER A 164 27.34 -1.51 -24.94
N LYS A 165 27.58 -1.46 -23.62
CA LYS A 165 28.25 -0.32 -22.96
C LYS A 165 29.78 -0.41 -22.94
N ARG A 166 30.35 -1.48 -23.51
CA ARG A 166 31.80 -1.73 -23.46
C ARG A 166 32.43 -1.81 -24.86
N PHE A 167 31.64 -1.54 -25.89
CA PHE A 167 32.03 -1.49 -27.31
C PHE A 167 31.59 -0.19 -28.00
N LEU A 168 31.16 0.82 -27.23
CA LEU A 168 31.01 2.18 -27.70
C LEU A 168 31.94 3.09 -26.89
#